data_AF-A0A9D1N560-F1
#
_entry.id   AF-A0A9D1N560-F1
#
_cell.length_a   1.000
_cell.length_b   1.000
_cell.length_c   1.000
_cell.angle_alpha   90.00
_cell.angle_beta   90.00
_cell.angle_gamma   90.00
#
_symmetry.space_group_name_H-M   'P 1'
#
loop_
_entity.id
_entity.type
_entity.pdbx_description
1 polymer ?
#
loop_
_entity_poly.entity_id
_entity_poly.type
_entity_poly.pdbx_seq_one_letter_code
_entity_poly.pdbx_strand_id
1 'polypeptide(L)'
;MKRRKDGDCPMNRKTTTAICLLLALALLTGCGAQTGPAATEDPEQIILTGTATPDATAAPTPAPTEELPPPDATPEEPVPEGGHAWTLTPMGLDENLTFDLSGVGDATMVGFFVQDGPDGTEELWLEANGTPARLETGAYAMVCGAWVYVKDGVATLMATLDISSGDYETICWQLRDGAPVQTCRTTGIVEGPTDDGDIVLGTAVNVLGTWWASRPYEMDGAGALTPLPDSLYEIVPPDDMSLKTTDALPVELLDADGSYRAGEVPAGTTLTPMATDAAQYFYFILDDGREGRVVFERREYEVYIDGVSENEYFEELMYAG
;
A
#
# COMPACT_ATOMS: atom_id res chain seq x y z
N MET A 1 -40.90 13.88 10.36
CA MET A 1 -40.25 13.37 9.14
C MET A 1 -39.22 12.36 9.61
N LYS A 2 -39.40 11.08 9.26
CA LYS A 2 -38.62 9.95 9.82
C LYS A 2 -37.17 10.04 9.33
N ARG A 3 -36.21 10.05 10.27
CA ARG A 3 -34.78 9.87 9.99
C ARG A 3 -34.61 8.53 9.25
N ARG A 4 -34.00 8.57 8.06
CA ARG A 4 -33.52 7.36 7.39
C ARG A 4 -32.28 6.89 8.13
N LYS A 5 -32.22 5.58 8.24
CA LYS A 5 -31.27 4.76 8.97
C LYS A 5 -30.01 4.65 8.11
N ASP A 6 -28.88 4.75 8.76
CA ASP A 6 -27.51 4.54 8.29
C ASP A 6 -27.45 3.58 7.09
N GLY A 7 -26.92 4.06 5.97
CA GLY A 7 -26.46 3.20 4.90
C GLY A 7 -25.18 2.54 5.38
N ASP A 8 -25.25 1.25 5.68
CA ASP A 8 -24.08 0.43 6.00
C ASP A 8 -23.14 0.44 4.79
N CYS A 9 -22.10 1.29 4.85
CA CYS A 9 -20.87 1.07 4.10
C CYS A 9 -20.24 -0.22 4.64
N PRO A 10 -19.84 -1.19 3.79
CA PRO A 10 -19.36 -2.48 4.26
C PRO A 10 -17.98 -2.36 4.94
N MET A 11 -17.95 -1.90 6.20
CA MET A 11 -16.75 -1.86 7.04
C MET A 11 -16.91 -2.81 8.22
N ASN A 12 -16.47 -4.05 8.02
CA ASN A 12 -15.73 -4.92 8.96
C ASN A 12 -15.95 -6.38 8.56
N ARG A 13 -15.15 -6.85 7.62
CA ARG A 13 -14.66 -8.22 7.72
C ARG A 13 -13.17 -8.12 8.00
N LYS A 14 -12.76 -8.57 9.18
CA LYS A 14 -11.36 -8.89 9.44
C LYS A 14 -11.02 -10.07 8.55
N THR A 15 -10.66 -9.82 7.30
CA THR A 15 -10.10 -10.81 6.39
C THR A 15 -8.64 -10.97 6.76
N THR A 16 -8.32 -12.11 7.36
CA THR A 16 -6.94 -12.58 7.45
C THR A 16 -6.51 -12.94 6.03
N THR A 17 -5.98 -11.97 5.29
CA THR A 17 -5.46 -12.20 3.94
C THR A 17 -4.16 -12.97 4.04
N ALA A 18 -4.21 -14.27 3.72
CA ALA A 18 -3.00 -15.03 3.46
C ALA A 18 -2.53 -14.68 2.04
N ILE A 19 -1.59 -13.74 1.94
CA ILE A 19 -0.97 -13.36 0.67
C ILE A 19 -0.04 -14.52 0.24
N CYS A 20 -0.40 -15.21 -0.83
CA CYS A 20 0.47 -16.19 -1.48
C CYS A 20 1.41 -15.46 -2.45
N LEU A 21 2.58 -15.05 -1.95
CA LEU A 21 3.68 -14.53 -2.77
C LEU A 21 4.22 -15.63 -3.71
N LEU A 22 3.95 -15.49 -5.02
CA LEU A 22 4.66 -16.22 -6.07
C LEU A 22 5.98 -15.48 -6.38
N LEU A 23 7.07 -15.94 -5.78
CA LEU A 23 8.44 -15.47 -6.01
C LEU A 23 9.03 -16.13 -7.27
N ALA A 24 9.23 -15.36 -8.34
CA ALA A 24 10.08 -15.74 -9.47
C ALA A 24 11.52 -15.24 -9.22
N LEU A 25 12.40 -16.15 -8.78
CA LEU A 25 13.81 -15.87 -8.51
C LEU A 25 14.68 -16.21 -9.73
N ALA A 26 15.35 -15.21 -10.32
CA ALA A 26 16.42 -15.43 -11.30
C ALA A 26 17.79 -15.07 -10.67
N LEU A 27 18.57 -16.09 -10.30
CA LEU A 27 19.96 -15.95 -9.84
C LEU A 27 20.92 -15.91 -11.03
N LEU A 28 21.81 -14.93 -11.07
CA LEU A 28 23.08 -15.02 -11.78
C LEU A 28 24.25 -14.71 -10.85
N THR A 29 25.20 -15.62 -10.88
CA THR A 29 26.41 -15.73 -10.07
C THR A 29 27.54 -14.85 -10.59
N GLY A 30 28.45 -14.45 -9.68
CA GLY A 30 29.73 -13.85 -10.05
C GLY A 30 30.68 -13.71 -8.86
N CYS A 31 31.61 -14.67 -8.75
CA CYS A 31 32.62 -14.79 -7.69
C CYS A 31 33.72 -13.71 -7.71
N GLY A 32 34.35 -13.47 -6.56
CA GLY A 32 35.69 -12.88 -6.49
C GLY A 32 36.15 -12.64 -5.06
N ALA A 33 37.10 -13.45 -4.57
CA ALA A 33 37.60 -13.45 -3.20
C ALA A 33 39.03 -12.90 -3.06
N GLN A 34 39.36 -12.51 -1.81
CA GLN A 34 40.66 -12.62 -1.12
C GLN A 34 41.80 -11.60 -1.36
N THR A 35 42.25 -10.90 -0.30
CA THR A 35 43.40 -11.24 0.60
C THR A 35 43.87 -10.02 1.44
N GLY A 36 44.19 -10.22 2.73
CA GLY A 36 44.86 -9.23 3.64
C GLY A 36 46.39 -9.24 3.53
N PRO A 37 47.23 -9.01 4.59
CA PRO A 37 46.96 -8.46 5.93
C PRO A 37 48.09 -7.51 6.53
N ALA A 38 47.81 -6.98 7.74
CA ALA A 38 48.66 -6.81 8.97
C ALA A 38 49.88 -5.86 9.13
N ALA A 39 49.87 -5.18 10.30
CA ALA A 39 50.93 -4.98 11.33
C ALA A 39 52.12 -4.01 11.06
N THR A 40 52.81 -3.34 12.00
CA THR A 40 52.71 -2.85 13.40
C THR A 40 54.00 -2.01 13.63
N GLU A 41 54.03 -1.17 14.67
CA GLU A 41 55.19 -0.71 15.47
C GLU A 41 55.65 0.76 15.39
N ASP A 42 56.00 1.21 16.60
CA ASP A 42 56.14 2.53 17.24
C ASP A 42 57.67 2.84 17.40
N PRO A 43 58.15 3.64 18.36
CA PRO A 43 58.09 5.10 18.59
C PRO A 43 59.50 5.75 18.54
N GLU A 44 59.64 7.08 18.68
CA GLU A 44 60.80 7.64 19.39
C GLU A 44 60.60 9.07 19.96
N GLN A 45 61.15 9.25 21.17
CA GLN A 45 61.12 10.41 22.06
C GLN A 45 62.04 11.56 21.58
N ILE A 46 61.96 12.75 22.21
CA ILE A 46 63.12 13.49 22.77
C ILE A 46 62.65 14.62 23.71
N ILE A 47 63.27 14.65 24.89
CA ILE A 47 63.21 15.63 26.00
C ILE A 47 64.20 16.76 25.72
N LEU A 48 63.99 17.99 26.24
CA LEU A 48 65.08 18.85 26.77
C LEU A 48 64.57 19.99 27.67
N THR A 49 65.45 20.40 28.58
CA THR A 49 65.29 20.91 29.95
C THR A 49 65.60 22.40 30.16
N GLY A 50 65.16 22.98 31.30
CA GLY A 50 65.84 24.08 32.05
C GLY A 50 64.89 25.12 32.65
N THR A 51 65.07 25.80 33.80
CA THR A 51 65.90 25.69 35.03
C THR A 51 65.42 26.79 36.02
N ALA A 52 65.44 26.52 37.35
CA ALA A 52 65.60 27.42 38.53
C ALA A 52 64.46 28.34 39.12
N THR A 53 63.78 27.84 40.19
CA THR A 53 63.59 28.27 41.64
C THR A 53 63.82 29.75 42.10
N PRO A 54 63.29 30.32 43.26
CA PRO A 54 62.48 29.78 44.40
C PRO A 54 61.29 30.62 44.96
N ASP A 55 60.53 29.94 45.85
CA ASP A 55 59.77 30.33 47.05
C ASP A 55 58.79 31.52 47.08
N ALA A 56 57.51 31.17 47.26
CA ALA A 56 56.59 31.87 48.16
C ALA A 56 55.57 30.87 48.74
N THR A 57 55.58 30.73 50.06
CA THR A 57 54.69 29.94 50.91
C THR A 57 53.20 30.22 50.65
N ALA A 58 52.40 29.19 50.37
CA ALA A 58 50.94 29.25 50.44
C ALA A 58 50.32 27.88 50.84
N ALA A 59 49.57 27.91 51.95
CA ALA A 59 48.35 27.15 52.35
C ALA A 59 48.11 25.66 51.94
N PRO A 60 47.40 24.87 52.78
CA PRO A 60 47.36 23.40 52.66
C PRO A 60 46.57 22.90 51.44
N THR A 61 47.14 21.88 50.80
CA THR A 61 46.57 21.13 49.67
C THR A 61 45.27 20.40 50.06
N PRO A 62 44.17 20.53 49.30
CA PRO A 62 43.00 19.67 49.45
C PRO A 62 43.30 18.24 48.95
N ALA A 63 42.69 17.24 49.58
CA ALA A 63 42.83 15.83 49.21
C ALA A 63 42.51 15.59 47.71
N PRO A 64 43.13 14.59 47.05
CA PRO A 64 42.88 14.32 45.64
C PRO A 64 41.41 13.89 45.46
N THR A 65 40.68 14.61 44.63
CA THR A 65 39.36 14.20 44.14
C THR A 65 39.56 13.04 43.18
N GLU A 66 39.01 11.87 43.51
CA GLU A 66 38.83 10.78 42.55
C GLU A 66 37.99 11.31 41.38
N GLU A 67 38.60 11.35 40.20
CA GLU A 67 37.90 11.61 38.94
C GLU A 67 37.05 10.37 38.64
N LEU A 68 35.73 10.53 38.65
CA LEU A 68 34.80 9.46 38.27
C LEU A 68 35.09 9.08 36.80
N PRO A 69 35.10 7.78 36.46
CA PRO A 69 35.28 7.37 35.07
C PRO A 69 34.16 7.97 34.21
N PRO A 70 34.45 8.32 32.93
CA PRO A 70 33.42 8.82 32.04
C PRO A 70 32.28 7.81 31.93
N PRO A 71 31.03 8.27 31.75
CA PRO A 71 29.90 7.35 31.59
C PRO A 71 30.18 6.43 30.43
N ASP A 72 30.04 5.13 30.70
CA ASP A 72 30.18 4.04 29.76
C ASP A 72 29.32 4.37 28.52
N ALA A 73 29.98 4.56 27.37
CA ALA A 73 29.29 4.77 26.11
C ALA A 73 28.55 3.47 25.82
N THR A 74 27.27 3.44 26.21
CA THR A 74 26.36 2.37 25.80
C THR A 74 26.46 2.33 24.28
N PRO A 75 26.76 1.16 23.67
CA PRO A 75 26.77 1.08 22.21
C PRO A 75 25.43 1.62 21.74
N GLU A 76 25.44 2.69 20.93
CA GLU A 76 24.26 3.07 20.16
C GLU A 76 23.81 1.78 19.48
N GLU A 77 22.60 1.32 19.80
CA GLU A 77 21.96 0.29 19.01
C GLU A 77 22.06 0.76 17.56
N PRO A 78 22.59 -0.07 16.63
CA PRO A 78 22.61 0.32 15.24
C PRO A 78 21.18 0.69 14.85
N VAL A 79 21.00 1.89 14.31
CA VAL A 79 19.73 2.30 13.69
C VAL A 79 19.31 1.14 12.79
N PRO A 80 18.13 0.54 13.00
CA PRO A 80 17.73 -0.62 12.22
C PRO A 80 17.83 -0.24 10.75
N GLU A 81 18.61 -1.01 9.99
CA GLU A 81 18.73 -0.81 8.55
C GLU A 81 17.33 -0.93 7.92
N GLY A 82 16.77 0.22 7.52
CA GLY A 82 15.90 0.35 6.35
C GLY A 82 14.59 -0.43 6.35
N GLY A 83 13.84 -0.47 7.45
CA GLY A 83 12.40 -0.59 7.34
C GLY A 83 11.85 0.76 6.89
N HIS A 84 11.25 0.85 5.70
CA HIS A 84 10.53 2.05 5.27
C HIS A 84 9.51 2.40 6.36
N ALA A 85 9.73 3.46 7.12
CA ALA A 85 8.84 3.83 8.21
C ALA A 85 7.55 4.36 7.58
N TRP A 86 6.53 3.51 7.53
CA TRP A 86 5.22 3.87 7.00
C TRP A 86 4.14 3.75 8.08
N THR A 87 3.08 4.55 7.95
CA THR A 87 1.84 4.40 8.72
C THR A 87 0.63 4.67 7.82
N LEU A 88 -0.45 3.94 8.04
CA LEU A 88 -1.76 4.24 7.48
C LEU A 88 -2.74 4.39 8.65
N THR A 89 -3.10 5.62 8.97
CA THR A 89 -3.95 5.93 10.12
C THR A 89 -5.35 6.27 9.65
N PRO A 90 -6.37 5.43 9.93
CA PRO A 90 -7.75 5.77 9.64
C PRO A 90 -8.20 6.95 10.51
N MET A 91 -9.03 7.81 9.93
CA MET A 91 -9.64 8.97 10.58
C MET A 91 -11.15 8.82 10.60
N GLY A 92 -11.78 9.01 11.76
CA GLY A 92 -13.21 9.26 11.80
C GLY A 92 -13.55 10.59 11.14
N LEU A 93 -14.73 10.68 10.54
CA LEU A 93 -15.29 11.99 10.17
C LEU A 93 -15.53 12.81 11.43
N ASP A 94 -15.26 14.11 11.35
CA ASP A 94 -15.28 15.07 12.46
C ASP A 94 -14.24 14.79 13.56
N GLU A 95 -13.27 13.90 13.31
CA GLU A 95 -12.13 13.67 14.18
C GLU A 95 -10.89 14.38 13.63
N ASN A 96 -10.14 15.01 14.54
CA ASN A 96 -8.85 15.61 14.22
C ASN A 96 -7.73 14.64 14.59
N LEU A 97 -6.81 14.43 13.64
CA LEU A 97 -5.55 13.74 13.86
C LEU A 97 -4.42 14.79 13.92
N THR A 98 -3.50 14.62 14.86
CA THR A 98 -2.27 15.42 14.91
C THR A 98 -1.09 14.53 14.55
N PHE A 99 -0.28 14.95 13.59
CA PHE A 99 0.96 14.27 13.22
C PHE A 99 2.12 15.26 13.14
N ASP A 100 3.30 14.83 13.56
CA ASP A 100 4.54 15.61 13.50
C ASP A 100 5.53 14.87 12.59
N LEU A 101 5.69 15.37 11.36
CA LEU A 101 6.66 14.81 10.41
C LEU A 101 8.09 15.26 10.69
N SER A 102 8.28 16.45 11.29
CA SER A 102 9.60 17.05 11.46
C SER A 102 10.30 16.53 12.73
N GLY A 103 9.52 16.07 13.71
CA GLY A 103 9.99 15.69 15.03
C GLY A 103 10.50 16.88 15.88
N VAL A 104 10.31 18.12 15.42
CA VAL A 104 10.74 19.33 16.14
C VAL A 104 9.57 20.12 16.75
N GLY A 105 8.38 19.53 16.84
CA GLY A 105 7.24 20.10 17.54
C GLY A 105 6.41 21.10 16.72
N ASP A 106 6.48 21.01 15.38
CA ASP A 106 5.63 21.75 14.44
C ASP A 106 4.44 20.90 13.94
N ALA A 107 3.90 20.08 14.84
CA ALA A 107 2.85 19.12 14.55
C ALA A 107 1.69 19.77 13.78
N THR A 108 1.26 19.10 12.72
CA THR A 108 0.13 19.50 11.89
C THR A 108 -1.11 18.77 12.38
N MET A 109 -2.17 19.54 12.65
CA MET A 109 -3.49 19.01 12.93
C MET A 109 -4.31 19.00 11.64
N VAL A 110 -4.89 17.84 11.31
CA VAL A 110 -5.78 17.64 10.16
C VAL A 110 -7.08 17.00 10.59
N GLY A 111 -8.18 17.33 9.92
CA GLY A 111 -9.49 16.72 10.15
C GLY A 111 -10.31 16.70 8.87
N PHE A 112 -10.99 15.58 8.60
CA PHE A 112 -12.01 15.52 7.53
C PHE A 112 -13.39 15.66 8.14
N PHE A 113 -14.25 16.47 7.51
CA PHE A 113 -15.63 16.64 7.94
C PHE A 113 -16.55 16.89 6.74
N VAL A 114 -17.83 16.65 6.93
CA VAL A 114 -18.86 16.82 5.89
C VAL A 114 -19.75 18.00 6.27
N GLN A 115 -20.06 18.85 5.28
CA GLN A 115 -21.05 19.91 5.41
C GLN A 115 -22.20 19.74 4.42
N ASP A 116 -23.37 20.24 4.80
CA ASP A 116 -24.52 20.34 3.89
C ASP A 116 -24.19 21.31 2.75
N GLY A 117 -24.18 20.80 1.53
CA GLY A 117 -24.07 21.57 0.30
C GLY A 117 -25.43 22.02 -0.27
N PRO A 118 -25.41 22.76 -1.39
CA PRO A 118 -26.62 23.13 -2.11
C PRO A 118 -27.44 21.92 -2.53
N ASP A 119 -28.76 22.08 -2.64
CA ASP A 119 -29.67 21.05 -3.15
C ASP A 119 -29.62 19.69 -2.40
N GLY A 120 -29.10 19.69 -1.16
CA GLY A 120 -29.00 18.50 -0.31
C GLY A 120 -27.83 17.59 -0.65
N THR A 121 -26.81 18.10 -1.34
CA THR A 121 -25.53 17.37 -1.52
C THR A 121 -24.70 17.41 -0.24
N GLU A 122 -23.78 16.47 -0.09
CA GLU A 122 -22.74 16.51 0.94
C GLU A 122 -21.44 17.09 0.34
N GLU A 123 -20.80 18.01 1.04
CA GLU A 123 -19.48 18.55 0.66
C GLU A 123 -18.43 18.02 1.64
N LEU A 124 -17.34 17.45 1.13
CA LEU A 124 -16.19 17.05 1.95
C LEU A 124 -15.23 18.22 2.13
N TRP A 125 -14.80 18.41 3.36
CA TRP A 125 -13.85 19.44 3.75
C TRP A 125 -12.67 18.83 4.50
N LEU A 126 -11.51 19.50 4.36
CA LEU A 126 -10.32 19.27 5.14
C LEU A 126 -10.03 20.51 5.97
N GLU A 127 -9.90 20.37 7.29
CA GLU A 127 -9.31 21.39 8.15
C GLU A 127 -7.84 21.07 8.35
N ALA A 128 -6.96 22.03 8.07
CA ALA A 128 -5.54 21.97 8.41
C ALA A 128 -5.20 23.14 9.34
N ASN A 129 -4.72 22.84 10.55
CA ASN A 129 -4.35 23.83 11.57
C ASN A 129 -5.44 24.91 11.80
N GLY A 130 -6.71 24.51 11.85
CA GLY A 130 -7.85 25.41 12.04
C GLY A 130 -8.28 26.20 10.80
N THR A 131 -7.70 25.91 9.63
CA THR A 131 -8.09 26.50 8.35
C THR A 131 -8.85 25.47 7.51
N PRO A 132 -10.18 25.61 7.34
CA PRO A 132 -10.96 24.70 6.52
C PRO A 132 -10.83 25.01 5.03
N ALA A 133 -10.77 23.96 4.21
CA ALA A 133 -10.77 24.02 2.76
C ALA A 133 -11.74 22.96 2.19
N ARG A 134 -12.61 23.37 1.27
CA ARG A 134 -13.50 22.46 0.56
C ARG A 134 -12.70 21.62 -0.43
N LEU A 135 -12.96 20.32 -0.48
CA LEU A 135 -12.35 19.41 -1.43
C LEU A 135 -13.25 19.19 -2.65
N GLU A 136 -12.65 19.06 -3.82
CA GLU A 136 -13.37 18.79 -5.07
C GLU A 136 -13.59 17.28 -5.22
N THR A 137 -14.77 16.80 -4.83
CA THR A 137 -15.12 15.37 -4.78
C THR A 137 -16.03 14.90 -5.91
N GLY A 138 -16.57 15.83 -6.71
CA GLY A 138 -17.64 15.54 -7.68
C GLY A 138 -19.04 15.59 -7.05
N ALA A 139 -20.07 15.51 -7.89
CA ALA A 139 -21.46 15.57 -7.42
C ALA A 139 -21.89 14.23 -6.80
N TYR A 140 -22.69 14.30 -5.73
CA TYR A 140 -23.33 13.13 -5.07
C TYR A 140 -22.38 12.09 -4.46
N ALA A 141 -21.12 12.46 -4.20
CA ALA A 141 -20.16 11.60 -3.53
C ALA A 141 -20.48 11.46 -2.03
N MET A 142 -20.55 10.22 -1.54
CA MET A 142 -20.65 9.90 -0.11
C MET A 142 -19.29 9.43 0.40
N VAL A 143 -18.84 9.93 1.54
CA VAL A 143 -17.53 9.54 2.10
C VAL A 143 -17.61 8.16 2.77
N CYS A 144 -16.75 7.24 2.34
CA CYS A 144 -16.66 5.88 2.89
C CYS A 144 -15.58 5.75 3.97
N GLY A 145 -14.53 6.57 3.88
CA GLY A 145 -13.42 6.57 4.83
C GLY A 145 -12.38 7.63 4.51
N ALA A 146 -11.56 7.96 5.51
CA ALA A 146 -10.47 8.91 5.39
C ALA A 146 -9.23 8.40 6.13
N TRP A 147 -8.04 8.77 5.65
CA TRP A 147 -6.77 8.32 6.20
C TRP A 147 -5.70 9.40 6.11
N VAL A 148 -4.75 9.33 7.04
CA VAL A 148 -3.41 9.92 6.90
C VAL A 148 -2.44 8.79 6.63
N TYR A 149 -1.80 8.82 5.47
CA TYR A 149 -0.73 7.94 5.10
C TYR A 149 0.60 8.67 5.21
N VAL A 150 1.57 8.09 5.90
CA VAL A 150 2.93 8.61 5.97
C VAL A 150 3.87 7.53 5.46
N LYS A 151 4.72 7.81 4.48
CA LYS A 151 5.82 6.93 4.04
C LYS A 151 7.03 7.79 3.71
N ASP A 152 8.20 7.35 4.18
CA ASP A 152 9.49 8.02 3.95
C ASP A 152 9.47 9.53 4.27
N GLY A 153 8.78 9.91 5.35
CA GLY A 153 8.68 11.29 5.82
C GLY A 153 7.69 12.19 5.05
N VAL A 154 6.93 11.62 4.11
CA VAL A 154 5.91 12.33 3.33
C VAL A 154 4.53 11.94 3.83
N ALA A 155 3.71 12.92 4.24
CA ALA A 155 2.30 12.69 4.54
C ALA A 155 1.41 12.97 3.33
N THR A 156 0.51 12.03 3.07
CA THR A 156 -0.58 12.15 2.10
C THR A 156 -1.91 11.86 2.80
N LEU A 157 -2.86 12.77 2.63
CA LEU A 157 -4.23 12.65 3.09
C LEU A 157 -5.03 11.92 2.02
N MET A 158 -5.89 10.98 2.41
CA MET A 158 -6.72 10.22 1.48
C MET A 158 -8.17 10.18 1.95
N ALA A 159 -9.09 10.16 1.01
CA ALA A 159 -10.49 9.83 1.27
C ALA A 159 -11.03 8.96 0.15
N THR A 160 -11.82 7.95 0.52
CA THR A 160 -12.60 7.15 -0.42
C THR A 160 -14.03 7.66 -0.46
N LEU A 161 -14.56 7.76 -1.66
CA LEU A 161 -15.91 8.20 -1.96
C LEU A 161 -16.67 7.09 -2.71
N ASP A 162 -17.95 6.92 -2.39
CA ASP A 162 -18.93 6.25 -3.26
C ASP A 162 -19.58 7.31 -4.14
N ILE A 163 -19.30 7.28 -5.45
CA ILE A 163 -19.77 8.27 -6.41
C ILE A 163 -21.11 7.87 -7.02
N SER A 164 -21.39 6.56 -7.07
CA SER A 164 -22.69 6.02 -7.46
C SER A 164 -22.72 4.50 -7.31
N SER A 165 -23.26 3.99 -6.20
CA SER A 165 -23.66 2.58 -6.03
C SER A 165 -22.61 1.56 -6.49
N GLY A 166 -21.38 1.67 -5.99
CA GLY A 166 -20.30 0.70 -6.25
C GLY A 166 -19.15 1.24 -7.08
N ASP A 167 -19.30 2.43 -7.65
CA ASP A 167 -18.21 3.20 -8.26
C ASP A 167 -17.45 3.96 -7.18
N TYR A 168 -16.49 3.26 -6.54
CA TYR A 168 -15.64 3.86 -5.52
C TYR A 168 -14.45 4.58 -6.15
N GLU A 169 -14.09 5.72 -5.58
CA GLU A 169 -12.85 6.42 -5.91
C GLU A 169 -12.11 6.84 -4.66
N THR A 170 -10.79 6.70 -4.69
CA THR A 170 -9.89 7.25 -3.69
C THR A 170 -9.20 8.48 -4.25
N ILE A 171 -9.32 9.59 -3.51
CA ILE A 171 -8.68 10.87 -3.83
C ILE A 171 -7.60 11.14 -2.79
N CYS A 172 -6.46 11.66 -3.25
CA CYS A 172 -5.32 11.96 -2.39
C CYS A 172 -4.96 13.45 -2.44
N TRP A 173 -4.52 14.00 -1.31
CA TRP A 173 -4.05 15.36 -1.16
C TRP A 173 -2.76 15.44 -0.34
N GLN A 174 -1.92 16.40 -0.66
CA GLN A 174 -0.82 16.83 0.20
C GLN A 174 -1.02 18.29 0.61
N LEU A 175 -0.57 18.64 1.81
CA LEU A 175 -0.56 20.03 2.24
C LEU A 175 0.61 20.78 1.58
N ARG A 176 0.31 21.85 0.87
CA ARG A 176 1.30 22.79 0.33
C ARG A 176 0.94 24.19 0.83
N ASP A 177 1.86 24.83 1.53
CA ASP A 177 1.64 26.11 2.19
C ASP A 177 0.39 26.14 3.09
N GLY A 178 0.11 25.01 3.77
CA GLY A 178 -1.05 24.85 4.65
C GLY A 178 -2.39 24.59 3.94
N ALA A 179 -2.42 24.53 2.61
CA ALA A 179 -3.61 24.23 1.83
C ALA A 179 -3.55 22.83 1.20
N PRO A 180 -4.66 22.07 1.12
CA PRO A 180 -4.68 20.82 0.39
C PRO A 180 -4.51 21.04 -1.11
N VAL A 181 -3.59 20.29 -1.70
CA VAL A 181 -3.41 20.19 -3.15
C VAL A 181 -3.65 18.74 -3.54
N GLN A 182 -4.62 18.50 -4.43
CA GLN A 182 -4.92 17.17 -4.91
C GLN A 182 -3.74 16.60 -5.71
N THR A 183 -3.34 15.39 -5.38
CA THR A 183 -2.18 14.70 -5.97
C THR A 183 -2.59 13.46 -6.76
N CYS A 184 -3.72 12.83 -6.41
CA CYS A 184 -4.22 11.63 -7.08
C CYS A 184 -5.75 11.59 -7.06
N ARG A 185 -6.31 10.89 -8.03
CA ARG A 185 -7.70 10.39 -8.06
C ARG A 185 -7.67 9.07 -8.82
N THR A 186 -8.08 7.99 -8.16
CA THR A 186 -8.01 6.63 -8.72
C THR A 186 -9.23 5.82 -8.30
N THR A 187 -9.63 4.85 -9.14
CA THR A 187 -10.72 3.92 -8.84
C THR A 187 -10.35 3.00 -7.69
N GLY A 188 -11.32 2.74 -6.81
CA GLY A 188 -11.24 1.78 -5.72
C GLY A 188 -11.31 2.41 -4.33
N ILE A 189 -11.55 1.55 -3.33
CA ILE A 189 -11.58 1.86 -1.90
C ILE A 189 -10.29 1.40 -1.24
N VAL A 190 -9.78 2.18 -0.28
CA VAL A 190 -8.65 1.76 0.56
C VAL A 190 -9.09 0.61 1.46
N GLU A 191 -8.48 -0.56 1.28
CA GLU A 191 -8.73 -1.75 2.12
C GLU A 191 -7.68 -1.93 3.22
N GLY A 192 -6.54 -1.28 3.07
CA GLY A 192 -5.44 -1.31 4.01
C GLY A 192 -4.08 -1.24 3.31
N PRO A 193 -3.00 -1.48 4.06
CA PRO A 193 -1.66 -1.55 3.51
C PRO A 193 -1.19 -3.01 3.34
N THR A 194 -0.20 -3.23 2.47
CA THR A 194 0.66 -4.43 2.49
C THR A 194 1.63 -4.37 3.68
N ASP A 195 2.38 -5.45 3.92
CA ASP A 195 3.44 -5.48 4.94
C ASP A 195 4.54 -4.42 4.69
N ASP A 196 4.79 -4.10 3.41
CA ASP A 196 5.76 -3.08 2.96
C ASP A 196 5.15 -1.67 2.89
N GLY A 197 3.87 -1.52 3.26
CA GLY A 197 3.18 -0.24 3.35
C GLY A 197 2.61 0.27 2.04
N ASP A 198 2.54 -0.55 1.00
CA ASP A 198 1.85 -0.19 -0.25
C ASP A 198 0.34 -0.22 -0.04
N ILE A 199 -0.38 0.70 -0.67
CA ILE A 199 -1.83 0.85 -0.47
C ILE A 199 -2.57 -0.19 -1.29
N VAL A 200 -3.40 -1.00 -0.65
CA VAL A 200 -4.31 -1.93 -1.32
C VAL A 200 -5.63 -1.23 -1.61
N LEU A 201 -5.99 -1.17 -2.89
CA LEU A 201 -7.29 -0.68 -3.33
C LEU A 201 -8.18 -1.84 -3.79
N GLY A 202 -9.39 -1.91 -3.25
CA GLY A 202 -10.46 -2.82 -3.66
C GLY A 202 -11.39 -2.16 -4.68
N THR A 203 -11.79 -2.89 -5.72
CA THR A 203 -12.76 -2.41 -6.72
C THR A 203 -13.49 -3.57 -7.38
N ALA A 204 -14.62 -3.28 -8.02
CA ALA A 204 -15.22 -4.21 -8.97
C ALA A 204 -14.39 -4.30 -10.26
N VAL A 205 -14.17 -5.52 -10.76
CA VAL A 205 -13.58 -5.80 -12.08
C VAL A 205 -14.53 -6.64 -12.92
N ASN A 206 -14.64 -6.29 -14.21
CA ASN A 206 -15.60 -6.89 -15.14
C ASN A 206 -14.87 -7.70 -16.23
N VAL A 207 -14.71 -9.00 -15.97
CA VAL A 207 -14.10 -10.01 -16.85
C VAL A 207 -14.69 -11.36 -16.49
N LEU A 208 -15.36 -12.03 -17.44
CA LEU A 208 -16.06 -13.30 -17.19
C LEU A 208 -16.99 -13.20 -15.98
N GLY A 209 -17.75 -12.11 -15.88
CA GLY A 209 -18.54 -11.71 -14.71
C GLY A 209 -17.95 -10.50 -13.96
N THR A 210 -18.63 -10.09 -12.90
CA THR A 210 -18.19 -9.01 -12.00
C THR A 210 -17.66 -9.58 -10.71
N TRP A 211 -16.45 -9.16 -10.34
CA TRP A 211 -15.74 -9.63 -9.16
C TRP A 211 -15.28 -8.46 -8.30
N TRP A 212 -15.41 -8.59 -6.97
CA TRP A 212 -14.65 -7.72 -6.08
C TRP A 212 -13.20 -8.19 -6.08
N ALA A 213 -12.27 -7.27 -6.36
CA ALA A 213 -10.86 -7.58 -6.45
C ALA A 213 -9.98 -6.48 -5.87
N SER A 214 -8.85 -6.89 -5.33
CA SER A 214 -7.91 -6.01 -4.64
C SER A 214 -6.60 -5.94 -5.42
N ARG A 215 -5.98 -4.76 -5.45
CA ARG A 215 -4.68 -4.57 -6.11
C ARG A 215 -3.79 -3.63 -5.29
N PRO A 216 -2.49 -3.93 -5.12
CA PRO A 216 -1.57 -3.04 -4.42
C PRO A 216 -1.05 -1.91 -5.31
N TYR A 217 -0.84 -0.74 -4.70
CA TYR A 217 -0.36 0.49 -5.30
C TYR A 217 0.77 1.08 -4.47
N GLU A 218 1.84 1.45 -5.14
CA GLU A 218 2.87 2.29 -4.54
C GLU A 218 2.40 3.74 -4.54
N MET A 219 2.63 4.44 -3.44
CA MET A 219 2.50 5.90 -3.38
C MET A 219 3.86 6.54 -3.54
N ASP A 220 4.02 7.38 -4.57
CA ASP A 220 5.24 8.14 -4.76
C ASP A 220 5.32 9.38 -3.84
N GLY A 221 6.50 10.02 -3.80
CA GLY A 221 6.70 11.23 -2.99
C GLY A 221 5.85 12.43 -3.41
N ALA A 222 5.26 12.42 -4.62
CA ALA A 222 4.33 13.44 -5.07
C ALA A 222 2.88 13.15 -4.64
N GLY A 223 2.64 12.02 -3.96
CA GLY A 223 1.33 11.60 -3.48
C GLY A 223 0.45 10.98 -4.57
N ALA A 224 1.05 10.49 -5.66
CA ALA A 224 0.36 9.75 -6.71
C ALA A 224 0.37 8.24 -6.41
N LEU A 225 -0.76 7.57 -6.65
CA LEU A 225 -0.86 6.12 -6.55
C LEU A 225 -0.63 5.49 -7.91
N THR A 226 0.32 4.56 -7.98
CA THR A 226 0.60 3.77 -9.19
C THR A 226 0.49 2.29 -8.85
N PRO A 227 -0.22 1.46 -9.64
CA PRO A 227 -0.26 0.03 -9.38
C PRO A 227 1.15 -0.54 -9.38
N LEU A 228 1.44 -1.47 -8.46
CA LEU A 228 2.75 -2.12 -8.44
C LEU A 228 3.00 -2.82 -9.80
N PRO A 229 4.24 -2.78 -10.33
CA PRO A 229 4.59 -3.51 -11.54
C PRO A 229 4.17 -4.98 -11.44
N ASP A 230 3.61 -5.51 -12.53
CA ASP A 230 3.15 -6.90 -12.65
C ASP A 230 2.08 -7.36 -11.63
N SER A 231 1.58 -6.46 -10.77
CA SER A 231 0.46 -6.77 -9.87
C SER A 231 -0.83 -7.00 -10.64
N LEU A 232 -1.63 -7.96 -10.16
CA LEU A 232 -2.95 -8.28 -10.69
C LEU A 232 -4.05 -7.75 -9.76
N TYR A 233 -5.27 -7.70 -10.26
CA TYR A 233 -6.46 -7.64 -9.42
C TYR A 233 -6.72 -9.03 -8.85
N GLU A 234 -6.40 -9.23 -7.58
CA GLU A 234 -6.63 -10.49 -6.85
C GLU A 234 -8.11 -10.60 -6.50
N ILE A 235 -8.75 -11.67 -6.96
CA ILE A 235 -10.17 -11.93 -6.76
C ILE A 235 -10.33 -12.83 -5.54
N VAL A 236 -11.15 -12.41 -4.59
CA VAL A 236 -11.65 -13.28 -3.53
C VAL A 236 -13.09 -13.63 -3.89
N PRO A 237 -13.32 -14.75 -4.62
CA PRO A 237 -14.68 -15.11 -5.01
C PRO A 237 -15.48 -15.45 -3.74
N PRO A 238 -16.76 -15.03 -3.66
CA PRO A 238 -17.67 -15.58 -2.67
C PRO A 238 -17.76 -17.11 -2.80
N ASP A 239 -17.96 -17.82 -1.69
CA ASP A 239 -17.92 -19.29 -1.61
C ASP A 239 -18.86 -20.00 -2.62
N ASP A 240 -19.89 -19.33 -3.11
CA ASP A 240 -20.89 -19.84 -4.05
C ASP A 240 -20.75 -19.32 -5.49
N MET A 241 -19.74 -18.50 -5.79
CA MET A 241 -19.49 -17.99 -7.15
C MET A 241 -18.33 -18.73 -7.80
N SER A 242 -18.64 -19.48 -8.86
CA SER A 242 -17.66 -20.13 -9.74
C SER A 242 -18.17 -20.07 -11.18
N LEU A 243 -17.27 -20.30 -12.13
CA LEU A 243 -17.60 -20.34 -13.55
C LEU A 243 -17.71 -21.78 -14.01
N LYS A 244 -18.83 -22.15 -14.62
CA LYS A 244 -19.06 -23.51 -15.10
C LYS A 244 -19.16 -23.54 -16.62
N THR A 245 -18.33 -24.35 -17.26
CA THR A 245 -18.24 -24.37 -18.73
C THR A 245 -19.41 -25.13 -19.36
N THR A 246 -19.92 -24.63 -20.49
CA THR A 246 -20.94 -25.30 -21.33
C THR A 246 -20.34 -26.03 -22.52
N ASP A 247 -19.13 -25.63 -22.93
CA ASP A 247 -18.37 -26.23 -24.03
C ASP A 247 -16.90 -26.42 -23.63
N ALA A 248 -16.15 -27.08 -24.49
CA ALA A 248 -14.68 -27.10 -24.50
C ALA A 248 -14.12 -25.67 -24.51
N LEU A 249 -13.55 -25.24 -23.38
CA LEU A 249 -13.02 -23.89 -23.21
C LEU A 249 -11.51 -23.88 -23.49
N PRO A 250 -11.02 -23.16 -24.51
CA PRO A 250 -9.59 -22.97 -24.72
C PRO A 250 -8.98 -22.14 -23.59
N VAL A 251 -7.86 -22.62 -23.04
CA VAL A 251 -7.15 -22.01 -21.92
C VAL A 251 -5.64 -22.14 -22.10
N GLU A 252 -4.88 -21.48 -21.26
CA GLU A 252 -3.48 -21.82 -21.03
C GLU A 252 -3.32 -22.39 -19.61
N LEU A 253 -2.82 -23.61 -19.48
CA LEU A 253 -2.59 -24.25 -18.17
C LEU A 253 -1.16 -23.99 -17.69
N LEU A 254 -1.01 -23.80 -16.38
CA LEU A 254 0.28 -23.63 -15.75
C LEU A 254 0.99 -24.99 -15.64
N ASP A 255 2.16 -25.11 -16.26
CA ASP A 255 3.02 -26.28 -16.16
C ASP A 255 3.95 -26.20 -14.95
N ALA A 256 4.52 -27.36 -14.57
CA ALA A 256 5.40 -27.47 -13.41
C ALA A 256 6.71 -26.65 -13.52
N ASP A 257 7.08 -26.20 -14.71
CA ASP A 257 8.21 -25.29 -14.96
C ASP A 257 7.84 -23.80 -14.80
N GLY A 258 6.59 -23.50 -14.45
CA GLY A 258 6.06 -22.14 -14.31
C GLY A 258 5.62 -21.50 -15.63
N SER A 259 5.69 -22.23 -16.75
CA SER A 259 5.23 -21.72 -18.05
C SER A 259 3.74 -21.99 -18.28
N TYR A 260 3.07 -21.10 -19.01
CA TYR A 260 1.71 -21.30 -19.49
C TYR A 260 1.74 -21.99 -20.86
N ARG A 261 0.97 -23.07 -21.03
CA ARG A 261 0.86 -23.79 -22.30
C ARG A 261 -0.59 -23.90 -22.75
N ALA A 262 -0.80 -23.71 -24.05
CA ALA A 262 -2.11 -23.85 -24.68
C ALA A 262 -2.72 -25.22 -24.38
N GLY A 263 -4.00 -25.22 -24.03
CA GLY A 263 -4.77 -26.39 -23.69
C GLY A 263 -6.26 -26.08 -23.74
N GLU A 264 -7.04 -26.99 -23.16
CA GLU A 264 -8.50 -26.89 -23.14
C GLU A 264 -9.01 -27.55 -21.85
N VAL A 265 -10.10 -27.01 -21.30
CA VAL A 265 -10.87 -27.67 -20.26
C VAL A 265 -12.23 -28.11 -20.83
N PRO A 266 -12.69 -29.33 -20.54
CA PRO A 266 -13.91 -29.86 -21.14
C PRO A 266 -15.17 -29.13 -20.64
N ALA A 267 -16.27 -29.28 -21.36
CA ALA A 267 -17.59 -28.87 -20.90
C ALA A 267 -17.93 -29.47 -19.52
N GLY A 268 -18.62 -28.69 -18.69
CA GLY A 268 -18.99 -29.05 -17.32
C GLY A 268 -17.88 -28.88 -16.29
N THR A 269 -16.77 -28.24 -16.65
CA THR A 269 -15.67 -27.95 -15.72
C THR A 269 -15.98 -26.71 -14.89
N THR A 270 -15.71 -26.77 -13.59
CA THR A 270 -15.77 -25.63 -12.68
C THR A 270 -14.41 -24.92 -12.64
N LEU A 271 -14.41 -23.61 -12.84
CA LEU A 271 -13.26 -22.72 -12.68
C LEU A 271 -13.52 -21.82 -11.48
N THR A 272 -12.61 -21.81 -10.51
CA THR A 272 -12.62 -20.87 -9.40
C THR A 272 -11.74 -19.66 -9.76
N PRO A 273 -12.29 -18.44 -9.85
CA PRO A 273 -11.53 -17.23 -10.14
C PRO A 273 -10.42 -16.97 -9.12
N MET A 274 -9.28 -16.48 -9.59
CA MET A 274 -8.15 -16.11 -8.73
C MET A 274 -7.71 -14.67 -8.92
N ALA A 275 -7.57 -14.22 -10.18
CA ALA A 275 -7.07 -12.88 -10.47
C ALA A 275 -7.35 -12.48 -11.92
N THR A 276 -7.14 -11.20 -12.24
CA THR A 276 -7.10 -10.73 -13.63
C THR A 276 -6.16 -9.54 -13.77
N ASP A 277 -5.53 -9.38 -14.93
CA ASP A 277 -4.86 -8.13 -15.31
C ASP A 277 -5.86 -7.06 -15.80
N ALA A 278 -7.15 -7.42 -15.81
CA ALA A 278 -8.26 -6.65 -16.35
C ALA A 278 -8.06 -6.22 -17.81
N ALA A 279 -7.16 -6.84 -18.57
CA ALA A 279 -6.82 -6.46 -19.94
C ALA A 279 -6.88 -7.63 -20.91
N GLN A 280 -6.23 -8.75 -20.57
CA GLN A 280 -6.04 -9.89 -21.48
C GLN A 280 -6.13 -11.26 -20.79
N TYR A 281 -5.89 -11.34 -19.48
CA TYR A 281 -5.78 -12.61 -18.76
C TYR A 281 -6.73 -12.68 -17.57
N PHE A 282 -7.44 -13.81 -17.47
CA PHE A 282 -8.26 -14.18 -16.32
C PHE A 282 -7.75 -15.50 -15.74
N TYR A 283 -7.26 -15.45 -14.51
CA TYR A 283 -6.59 -16.56 -13.84
C TYR A 283 -7.59 -17.35 -13.00
N PHE A 284 -7.45 -18.67 -13.00
CA PHE A 284 -8.34 -19.58 -12.29
C PHE A 284 -7.59 -20.79 -11.72
N ILE A 285 -8.24 -21.46 -10.78
CA ILE A 285 -7.86 -22.80 -10.28
C ILE A 285 -9.01 -23.78 -10.51
N LEU A 286 -8.65 -25.01 -10.88
CA LEU A 286 -9.56 -26.14 -11.04
C LEU A 286 -9.73 -26.92 -9.73
N ASP A 287 -10.80 -27.72 -9.64
CA ASP A 287 -11.07 -28.60 -8.49
C ASP A 287 -9.94 -29.60 -8.19
N ASP A 288 -9.14 -29.95 -9.20
CA ASP A 288 -7.98 -30.84 -9.05
C ASP A 288 -6.69 -30.10 -8.64
N GLY A 289 -6.78 -28.80 -8.40
CA GLY A 289 -5.68 -27.93 -7.96
C GLY A 289 -4.79 -27.41 -9.09
N ARG A 290 -5.05 -27.75 -10.36
CA ARG A 290 -4.32 -27.17 -11.47
C ARG A 290 -4.75 -25.72 -11.70
N GLU A 291 -3.77 -24.86 -11.94
CA GLU A 291 -3.99 -23.46 -12.26
C GLU A 291 -3.92 -23.23 -13.77
N GLY A 292 -4.61 -22.19 -14.23
CA GLY A 292 -4.60 -21.78 -15.62
C GLY A 292 -5.07 -20.35 -15.78
N ARG A 293 -5.11 -19.91 -17.04
CA ARG A 293 -5.68 -18.63 -17.42
C ARG A 293 -6.47 -18.75 -18.72
N VAL A 294 -7.55 -17.99 -18.79
CA VAL A 294 -8.25 -17.69 -20.04
C VAL A 294 -7.57 -16.47 -20.66
N VAL A 295 -7.22 -16.59 -21.94
CA VAL A 295 -6.76 -15.45 -22.75
C VAL A 295 -7.98 -14.88 -23.46
N PHE A 296 -8.24 -13.61 -23.26
CA PHE A 296 -9.42 -12.95 -23.82
C PHE A 296 -9.06 -11.66 -24.55
N GLU A 297 -10.00 -11.21 -25.36
CA GLU A 297 -9.97 -9.92 -26.04
C GLU A 297 -11.27 -9.16 -25.75
N ARG A 298 -11.17 -7.85 -25.50
CA ARG A 298 -12.34 -6.97 -25.40
C ARG A 298 -12.66 -6.32 -26.73
N ARG A 299 -13.93 -6.38 -27.11
CA ARG A 299 -14.49 -5.68 -28.26
C ARG A 299 -15.66 -4.86 -27.76
N GLU A 300 -15.46 -3.54 -27.69
CA GLU A 300 -16.38 -2.62 -27.03
C GLU A 300 -16.65 -3.03 -25.57
N TYR A 301 -17.87 -3.49 -25.27
CA TYR A 301 -18.30 -3.91 -23.93
C TYR A 301 -18.33 -5.44 -23.75
N GLU A 302 -17.93 -6.20 -24.76
CA GLU A 302 -18.02 -7.67 -24.77
C GLU A 302 -16.64 -8.32 -24.69
N VAL A 303 -16.59 -9.47 -24.00
CA VAL A 303 -15.39 -10.31 -23.89
C VAL A 303 -15.50 -11.48 -24.87
N TYR A 304 -14.39 -11.74 -25.58
CA TYR A 304 -14.24 -12.83 -26.53
C TYR A 304 -13.05 -13.71 -26.14
N ILE A 305 -13.21 -15.02 -26.32
CA ILE A 305 -12.21 -16.05 -26.08
C ILE A 305 -12.02 -16.79 -27.41
N ASP A 306 -10.81 -16.71 -27.98
CA ASP A 306 -10.49 -17.23 -29.32
C ASP A 306 -11.52 -16.82 -30.40
N GLY A 307 -11.94 -15.54 -30.36
CA GLY A 307 -12.91 -14.97 -31.28
C GLY A 307 -14.38 -15.38 -31.05
N VAL A 308 -14.69 -16.21 -30.06
CA VAL A 308 -16.05 -16.62 -29.65
C VAL A 308 -16.47 -15.83 -28.41
N SER A 309 -17.74 -15.43 -28.32
CA SER A 309 -18.25 -14.69 -27.14
C SER A 309 -18.12 -15.54 -25.88
N GLU A 310 -17.74 -14.93 -24.76
CA GLU A 310 -17.70 -15.59 -23.44
C GLU A 310 -19.03 -16.28 -23.09
N ASN A 311 -20.18 -15.74 -23.52
CA ASN A 311 -21.51 -16.27 -23.21
C ASN A 311 -21.78 -17.65 -23.83
N GLU A 312 -20.99 -18.08 -24.82
CA GLU A 312 -21.12 -19.41 -25.42
C GLU A 312 -20.38 -20.48 -24.60
N TYR A 313 -19.42 -20.07 -23.76
CA TYR A 313 -18.56 -20.98 -23.01
C TYR A 313 -19.00 -21.25 -21.58
N PHE A 314 -19.90 -20.45 -21.01
CA PHE A 314 -20.28 -20.53 -19.60
C PHE A 314 -21.80 -20.66 -19.40
N GLU A 315 -22.21 -21.41 -18.36
CA GLU A 315 -23.63 -21.62 -18.03
C GLU A 315 -24.32 -20.30 -17.65
N GLU A 316 -23.63 -19.47 -16.89
CA GLU A 316 -24.09 -18.15 -16.45
C GLU A 316 -22.87 -17.26 -16.16
N LEU A 317 -22.94 -15.99 -16.57
CA LEU A 317 -21.98 -14.96 -16.21
C LEU A 317 -22.70 -13.85 -15.47
N MET A 318 -22.37 -13.66 -14.19
CA MET A 318 -23.00 -12.66 -13.35
C MET A 318 -22.27 -11.34 -13.46
N TYR A 319 -22.77 -10.44 -14.31
CA TYR A 319 -22.34 -9.05 -14.36
C TYR A 319 -23.22 -8.18 -13.46
N ALA A 320 -22.60 -7.35 -12.62
CA ALA A 320 -23.29 -6.32 -11.84
C ALA A 320 -23.45 -5.05 -12.69
N GLY A 321 -24.53 -4.31 -12.45
CA GLY A 321 -24.83 -3.01 -13.07
C GLY A 321 -25.77 -2.18 -12.22
#